data_AF-A0A2N5KGF1-F1
#
_entry.id   AF-A0A2N5KGF1-F1
#
_cell.length_a   1.000
_cell.length_b   1.000
_cell.length_c   1.000
_cell.angle_alpha   90.00
_cell.angle_beta   90.00
_cell.angle_gamma   90.00
#
_symmetry.space_group_name_H-M   'P 1'
#
loop_
_entity.id
_entity.type
_entity.pdbx_description
1 polymer ?
#
loop_
_entity_poly.entity_id
_entity_poly.type
_entity_poly.pdbx_seq_one_letter_code
_entity_poly.pdbx_strand_id
1 'polypeptide(L)'
;MTQDDVPIGEMKYSFKAYVQAYGFAGDLIITSTTVSDLVKSLMLLERLGIEPLSTANRTTSSTPICPVHQRPMKPSKRPGVFYCSAQVGDGYCQEEARK
;
A
#
# COMPACT_ATOMS: atom_id res chain seq x y z
N MET A 1 -7.70 10.98 35.47
CA MET A 1 -6.95 9.79 35.00
C MET A 1 -6.45 10.11 33.61
N THR A 2 -5.23 10.63 33.51
CA THR A 2 -4.56 10.94 32.24
C THR A 2 -3.89 9.66 31.75
N GLN A 3 -4.49 9.07 30.73
CA GLN A 3 -3.88 8.01 29.92
C GLN A 3 -3.00 8.69 28.88
N ASP A 4 -1.95 8.01 28.42
CA ASP A 4 -0.96 8.43 27.40
C ASP A 4 0.39 8.97 27.90
N ASP A 5 0.96 8.34 28.93
CA ASP A 5 2.42 8.20 29.01
C ASP A 5 2.83 6.99 28.14
N VAL A 6 2.94 7.21 26.83
CA VAL A 6 3.64 6.28 25.95
C VAL A 6 5.13 6.46 26.24
N PRO A 7 5.85 5.46 26.77
CA PRO A 7 7.28 5.59 26.95
C PRO A 7 7.92 5.77 25.58
N ILE A 8 8.42 6.98 25.31
CA ILE A 8 9.28 7.32 24.18
C ILE A 8 10.64 6.68 24.44
N GLY A 9 10.69 5.35 24.49
CA GLY A 9 11.94 4.62 24.36
C GLY A 9 12.51 4.98 23.00
N GLU A 10 13.79 5.36 22.95
CA GLU A 10 14.51 5.75 21.73
C GLU A 10 14.17 4.82 20.55
N MET A 11 13.23 5.23 19.70
CA MET A 11 12.89 4.50 18.48
C MET A 11 14.05 4.67 17.51
N LYS A 12 15.01 3.75 17.54
CA LYS A 12 16.26 3.83 16.76
C LYS A 12 16.10 3.43 15.30
N TYR A 13 15.12 2.58 14.99
CA TYR A 13 14.95 2.02 13.66
C TYR A 13 13.54 2.25 13.17
N SER A 14 13.43 2.71 11.93
CA SER A 14 12.16 2.85 11.24
C SER A 14 12.25 2.21 9.86
N PHE A 15 11.19 1.51 9.49
CA PHE A 15 10.96 0.99 8.17
C PHE A 15 9.69 1.62 7.63
N LYS A 16 9.80 2.22 6.44
CA LYS A 16 8.65 2.79 5.73
C LYS A 16 8.51 2.07 4.39
N ALA A 17 7.36 1.44 4.18
CA ALA A 17 7.01 0.85 2.90
C ALA A 17 5.59 1.23 2.50
N TYR A 18 5.35 1.33 1.21
CA TYR A 18 3.99 1.39 0.69
C TYR A 18 3.47 -0.03 0.55
N VAL A 19 2.34 -0.34 1.16
CA VAL A 19 1.75 -1.67 1.16
C VAL A 19 0.37 -1.64 0.51
N GLN A 20 0.03 -2.72 -0.19
CA GLN A 20 -1.30 -2.94 -0.75
C GLN A 20 -1.81 -4.30 -0.26
N ALA A 21 -2.78 -4.29 0.65
CA ALA A 21 -3.37 -5.51 1.19
C ALA A 21 -4.80 -5.23 1.67
N TYR A 22 -5.72 -6.18 1.45
CA TYR A 22 -7.10 -6.14 1.97
C TYR A 22 -7.87 -4.82 1.71
N GLY A 23 -7.66 -4.18 0.55
CA GLY A 23 -8.30 -2.91 0.20
C GLY A 23 -7.67 -1.66 0.84
N PHE A 24 -6.60 -1.83 1.63
CA PHE A 24 -5.74 -0.75 2.08
C PHE A 24 -4.58 -0.56 1.10
N ALA A 25 -4.36 0.69 0.68
CA ALA A 25 -3.22 1.08 -0.13
C ALA A 25 -2.62 2.36 0.48
N GLY A 26 -1.48 2.22 1.17
CA GLY A 26 -0.96 3.30 1.99
C GLY A 26 0.47 3.09 2.49
N ASP A 27 1.02 4.15 3.08
CA ASP A 27 2.32 4.10 3.75
C ASP A 27 2.18 3.35 5.09
N LEU A 28 2.86 2.22 5.22
CA LEU A 28 3.05 1.50 6.47
C LEU A 28 4.41 1.91 7.06
N ILE A 29 4.39 2.41 8.29
CA ILE A 29 5.58 2.79 9.05
C ILE A 29 5.67 1.86 10.25
N ILE A 30 6.74 1.06 10.32
CA ILE A 30 7.06 0.21 11.46
C ILE A 30 8.26 0.83 12.16
N THR A 31 8.11 1.13 13.44
CA THR A 31 9.20 1.62 14.30
C THR A 31 9.57 0.56 15.33
N SER A 32 10.87 0.50 15.66
CA SER A 32 11.40 -0.44 16.64
C SER A 32 12.62 0.15 17.35
N THR A 33 12.84 -0.30 18.58
CA THR A 33 14.03 0.02 19.37
C THR A 33 15.21 -0.88 19.02
N THR A 34 14.95 -2.11 18.53
CA THR A 34 15.98 -3.08 18.12
C THR A 34 15.79 -3.52 16.66
N VAL A 35 16.90 -3.84 15.99
CA VAL A 35 16.89 -4.39 14.62
C VAL A 35 16.17 -5.73 14.58
N SER A 36 16.36 -6.58 15.59
CA SER A 36 15.73 -7.90 15.65
C SER A 36 14.21 -7.83 15.66
N ASP A 37 13.62 -6.88 16.39
CA ASP A 37 12.17 -6.72 16.45
C ASP A 37 11.61 -6.09 15.17
N LEU A 38 12.38 -5.22 14.51
CA LEU A 38 12.04 -4.73 13.18
C LEU A 38 11.98 -5.88 12.16
N VAL A 39 12.99 -6.75 12.14
CA VAL A 39 13.04 -7.92 11.24
C VAL A 39 11.89 -8.88 11.50
N LYS A 40 11.57 -9.19 12.76
CA LYS A 40 10.39 -10.00 13.10
C LYS A 40 9.10 -9.40 12.54
N SER A 41 8.96 -8.08 12.65
CA SER A 41 7.78 -7.37 12.14
C SER A 41 7.67 -7.46 10.62
N LEU A 42 8.80 -7.35 9.90
CA LEU A 42 8.84 -7.56 8.44
C LEU A 42 8.49 -8.99 8.04
N MET A 43 9.03 -9.99 8.73
CA MET A 43 8.71 -11.40 8.46
C MET A 43 7.23 -11.71 8.70
N LEU A 44 6.59 -11.03 9.66
CA LEU A 44 5.14 -11.15 9.87
C LEU A 44 4.34 -10.55 8.71
N LEU A 45 4.77 -9.43 8.14
CA LEU A 45 4.12 -8.86 6.94
C LEU A 45 4.16 -9.84 5.76
N GLU A 46 5.31 -10.44 5.50
CA GLU A 46 5.46 -11.45 4.44
C GLU A 46 4.54 -12.65 4.66
N ARG A 47 4.46 -13.16 5.90
CA ARG A 47 3.55 -14.26 6.26
C ARG A 47 2.08 -13.94 6.06
N LEU A 48 1.71 -12.66 6.18
CA LEU A 48 0.35 -12.18 5.96
C LEU A 48 0.08 -11.84 4.48
N GLY A 49 1.05 -12.07 3.58
CA GLY A 49 0.96 -11.72 2.17
C GLY A 49 1.02 -10.21 1.90
N ILE A 50 1.53 -9.42 2.86
CA ILE A 50 1.68 -7.98 2.73
C ILE A 50 3.08 -7.71 2.17
N GLU A 51 3.17 -7.63 0.85
CA GLU A 51 4.43 -7.31 0.18
C GLU A 51 4.63 -5.79 0.07
N PRO A 52 5.83 -5.28 0.37
CA PRO A 52 6.16 -3.88 0.13
C PRO A 52 6.19 -3.63 -1.38
N LEU A 53 5.36 -2.70 -1.88
CA LEU A 53 5.47 -2.28 -3.26
C LEU A 53 6.80 -1.55 -3.47
N SER A 54 7.63 -2.13 -4.33
CA SER A 54 8.85 -1.47 -4.81
C SER A 54 8.52 -0.07 -5.30
N THR A 55 9.40 0.90 -5.03
CA THR A 55 9.23 2.32 -5.38
C THR A 55 8.97 2.57 -6.88
N ALA A 56 9.30 1.60 -7.75
CA ALA A 56 8.95 1.61 -9.17
C ALA A 56 7.44 1.46 -9.45
N ASN A 57 6.69 0.83 -8.54
CA ASN A 57 5.23 0.71 -8.55
C ASN A 57 4.55 1.71 -7.61
N ARG A 58 5.27 2.74 -7.15
CA ARG A 58 4.71 3.82 -6.35
C ARG A 58 3.77 4.62 -7.24
N THR A 59 2.52 4.18 -7.32
CA THR A 59 1.43 5.02 -7.78
C THR A 59 1.41 6.23 -6.89
N THR A 60 1.66 7.39 -7.50
CA THR A 60 1.39 8.68 -6.89
C THR A 60 0.02 8.59 -6.22
N SER A 61 -0.15 9.18 -5.03
CA SER A 61 -1.41 9.16 -4.25
C SER A 61 -2.66 9.62 -5.04
N SER A 62 -2.47 10.00 -6.29
CA SER A 62 -3.46 10.34 -7.28
C SER A 62 -3.92 9.22 -8.23
N THR A 63 -3.31 8.03 -8.26
CA THR A 63 -3.77 6.98 -9.19
C THR A 63 -4.83 6.11 -8.51
N PRO A 64 -6.08 6.09 -9.02
CA PRO A 64 -7.14 5.26 -8.46
C PRO A 64 -6.84 3.77 -8.66
N ILE A 65 -7.33 2.96 -7.73
CA ILE A 65 -7.21 1.50 -7.74
C ILE A 65 -8.50 0.89 -8.29
N CYS A 66 -8.38 -0.11 -9.17
CA CYS A 66 -9.53 -0.84 -9.66
C CYS A 66 -10.13 -1.71 -8.52
N PRO A 67 -11.42 -1.58 -8.19
CA PRO A 67 -12.03 -2.32 -7.09
C PRO A 67 -12.08 -3.84 -7.33
N VAL A 68 -12.07 -4.27 -8.59
CA VAL A 68 -12.17 -5.68 -8.99
C VAL A 68 -10.80 -6.38 -8.94
N HIS A 69 -9.76 -5.75 -9.48
CA HIS A 69 -8.45 -6.39 -9.67
C HIS A 69 -7.40 -5.92 -8.65
N GLN A 70 -7.79 -5.05 -7.72
CA GLN A 70 -6.94 -4.51 -6.66
C GLN A 70 -5.57 -4.08 -7.20
N ARG A 71 -5.59 -3.33 -8.30
CA ARG A 71 -4.37 -2.88 -8.97
C ARG A 71 -4.52 -1.45 -9.48
N PRO A 72 -3.41 -0.74 -9.66
CA PRO A 72 -3.45 0.61 -10.18
C PRO A 72 -4.10 0.70 -11.56
N MET A 73 -4.97 1.70 -11.73
CA MET A 73 -5.59 1.99 -13.02
C MET A 73 -4.64 2.81 -13.90
N LYS A 74 -4.71 2.60 -15.21
CA LYS A 74 -3.92 3.36 -16.19
C LYS A 74 -4.64 4.66 -16.55
N PRO A 75 -3.92 5.78 -16.74
CA PRO A 75 -4.54 7.00 -17.24
C PRO A 75 -5.05 6.79 -18.67
N SER A 76 -6.26 7.29 -18.94
CA SER A 76 -6.86 7.33 -20.27
C SER A 76 -6.29 8.50 -21.08
N LYS A 77 -6.61 8.54 -22.38
CA LYS A 77 -6.35 9.73 -23.23
C LYS A 77 -7.12 10.95 -22.73
N ARG A 78 -8.23 10.76 -22.01
CA ARG A 78 -8.99 11.84 -21.38
C ARG A 78 -8.31 12.24 -20.06
N PRO A 79 -7.91 13.51 -19.89
CA PRO A 79 -7.34 14.00 -18.63
C PRO A 79 -8.25 13.69 -17.45
N GLY A 80 -7.67 13.22 -16.34
CA GLY A 80 -8.41 12.91 -15.11
C GLY A 80 -9.19 11.60 -15.12
N VAL A 81 -9.21 10.85 -16.24
CA VAL A 81 -9.87 9.55 -16.34
C VAL A 81 -8.84 8.42 -16.28
N PHE A 82 -9.14 7.37 -15.52
CA PHE A 82 -8.32 6.18 -15.37
C PHE A 82 -9.15 4.94 -15.68
N TYR A 83 -8.55 3.92 -16.29
CA TYR A 83 -9.21 2.66 -16.66
C TYR A 83 -8.40 1.45 -16.20
N CYS A 84 -9.09 0.36 -15.90
CA CYS A 84 -8.43 -0.91 -15.57
C CYS A 84 -8.08 -1.70 -16.83
N SER A 85 -6.79 -1.83 -17.15
CA SER A 85 -6.36 -2.62 -18.34
C SER A 85 -6.36 -4.15 -18.11
N ALA A 86 -7.20 -4.68 -17.21
CA ALA A 86 -7.16 -6.09 -16.80
C ALA A 86 -8.09 -6.87 -17.70
N GLN A 87 -7.85 -8.16 -17.91
CA GLN A 87 -8.83 -9.01 -18.56
C GLN A 87 -9.80 -9.60 -17.54
N VAL A 88 -11.07 -9.67 -17.91
CA VAL A 88 -12.16 -10.33 -17.19
C VAL A 88 -12.89 -11.21 -18.18
N GLY A 89 -12.73 -12.53 -18.07
CA GLY A 89 -13.28 -13.48 -19.03
C GLY A 89 -12.77 -13.19 -20.45
N ASP A 90 -13.70 -13.04 -21.40
CA ASP A 90 -13.40 -12.77 -22.81
C ASP A 90 -13.13 -11.28 -23.13
N GLY A 91 -13.20 -10.40 -22.13
CA GLY A 91 -13.10 -8.95 -22.31
C GLY A 91 -12.11 -8.25 -21.38
N TYR A 92 -12.07 -6.92 -21.46
CA TYR A 92 -11.34 -6.09 -20.50
C TYR A 92 -12.28 -5.63 -19.38
N CYS A 93 -11.69 -5.42 -18.19
CA CYS A 93 -12.33 -4.82 -17.04
C CYS A 93 -12.89 -3.43 -17.40
N GLN A 94 -14.18 -3.23 -17.12
CA GLN A 94 -14.90 -2.00 -17.45
C GLN A 94 -14.83 -0.94 -16.34
N GLU A 95 -14.06 -1.19 -15.28
CA GLU A 95 -13.90 -0.24 -14.19
C GLU A 95 -13.12 0.99 -14.68
N GLU A 96 -13.70 2.16 -14.39
CA GLU A 96 -13.10 3.47 -14.63
C GLU A 96 -13.17 4.32 -13.36
N ALA A 97 -12.21 5.22 -13.20
CA ALA A 97 -12.20 6.19 -12.11
C ALA A 97 -11.92 7.59 -12.64
N ARG A 98 -12.47 8.60 -11.97
CA ARG A 98 -12.33 10.02 -12.34
C ARG A 98 -11.82 10.83 -11.17
N LYS A 99 -11.01 11.85 -11.49
CA LYS A 99 -10.52 12.86 -10.55
C LYS A 99 -10.94 14.25 -10.96
#